data_AF-A0AAD1YQR1-F1
#
_entry.id   AF-A0AAD1YQR1-F1
#
_cell.length_a   1.000
_cell.length_b   1.000
_cell.length_c   1.000
_cell.angle_alpha   90.00
_cell.angle_beta   90.00
_cell.angle_gamma   90.00
#
_symmetry.space_group_name_H-M   'P 1'
#
loop_
_entity.id
_entity.type
_entity.pdbx_description
1 polymer ?
#
loop_
_entity_poly.entity_id
_entity_poly.type
_entity_poly.pdbx_seq_one_letter_code
_entity_poly.pdbx_strand_id
1 'polypeptide(L)'
;MAALEGFLVASLLLSCLASTSYGATFSSLQKTIVVSASHQQGKVLKAGEDEITVTWSYNNSFPAGTDSAYKTVKLKLCYAPVSQQDRAWRKTEDDLEKDKTCQHNIVSRPYSPSKSNITWTVKRDVPTATYFVRAYAYNSADEEVAIPVLCLRV
;
A
#
# COMPACT_ATOMS: atom_id res chain seq x y z
N MET A 1 -17.67 3.43 -52.56
CA MET A 1 -17.66 4.15 -51.27
C MET A 1 -17.85 3.24 -50.04
N ALA A 2 -17.81 1.90 -50.15
CA ALA A 2 -18.00 1.01 -49.00
C ALA A 2 -16.70 0.61 -48.26
N ALA A 3 -15.53 0.76 -48.90
CA ALA A 3 -14.26 0.31 -48.34
C ALA A 3 -13.64 1.28 -47.33
N LEU A 4 -13.96 2.58 -47.39
CA LEU A 4 -13.46 3.58 -46.45
C LEU A 4 -14.20 3.55 -45.10
N GLU A 5 -15.51 3.27 -45.13
CA GLU A 5 -16.39 3.24 -43.95
C GLU A 5 -15.99 2.13 -42.96
N GLY A 6 -15.71 0.92 -43.47
CA GLY A 6 -15.29 -0.21 -42.63
C GLY A 6 -13.91 -0.02 -41.99
N PHE A 7 -13.01 0.71 -42.67
CA PHE A 7 -11.66 0.98 -42.16
C PHE A 7 -11.66 2.04 -41.05
N LEU A 8 -12.51 3.07 -41.16
CA LEU A 8 -12.67 4.10 -40.14
C LEU A 8 -13.29 3.55 -38.85
N VAL A 9 -14.29 2.67 -38.95
CA VAL A 9 -14.92 2.03 -37.77
C VAL A 9 -13.93 1.09 -37.07
N ALA A 10 -13.15 0.31 -37.82
CA ALA A 10 -12.12 -0.56 -37.24
C ALA A 10 -11.00 0.25 -36.53
N SER A 11 -10.61 1.40 -37.10
CA SER A 11 -9.61 2.29 -36.51
C SER A 11 -10.08 2.94 -35.20
N LEU A 12 -11.36 3.32 -35.13
CA LEU A 12 -11.97 3.90 -33.93
C LEU A 12 -12.04 2.89 -32.79
N LEU A 13 -12.40 1.62 -33.10
CA LEU A 13 -12.45 0.54 -32.11
C LEU A 13 -11.07 0.13 -31.57
N LEU A 14 -10.01 0.19 -32.39
CA LEU A 14 -8.63 -0.08 -31.93
C LEU A 14 -8.08 1.01 -31.00
N SER A 15 -8.53 2.26 -31.11
CA SER A 15 -8.08 3.36 -30.24
C SER A 15 -8.62 3.29 -28.80
N CYS A 16 -9.70 2.53 -28.56
CA CYS A 16 -10.30 2.37 -27.23
C CYS A 16 -9.58 1.33 -26.33
N LEU A 17 -8.59 0.61 -26.86
CA LEU A 17 -7.83 -0.41 -26.11
C LEU A 17 -6.46 0.07 -25.63
N ALA A 18 -6.12 1.35 -25.84
CA ALA A 18 -4.99 1.97 -25.18
C ALA A 18 -5.34 2.26 -23.71
N SER A 19 -5.57 1.20 -22.93
CA SER A 19 -5.51 1.28 -21.48
C SER A 19 -4.10 1.72 -21.11
N THR A 20 -3.94 3.00 -20.80
CA THR A 20 -2.72 3.52 -20.21
C THR A 20 -2.47 2.76 -18.92
N SER A 21 -1.50 1.85 -18.91
CA SER A 21 -1.03 1.19 -17.70
C SER A 21 -0.30 2.22 -16.86
N TYR A 22 -1.04 3.05 -16.11
CA TYR A 22 -0.47 3.89 -15.07
C TYR A 22 -0.21 3.02 -13.85
N GLY A 23 0.82 2.16 -13.94
CA GLY A 23 1.37 1.51 -12.75
C GLY A 23 2.12 2.56 -11.94
N ALA A 24 1.64 2.84 -10.72
CA ALA A 24 2.40 3.68 -9.80
C ALA A 24 3.63 2.91 -9.30
N THR A 25 4.71 3.64 -9.01
CA THR A 25 5.92 3.06 -8.42
C THR A 25 6.13 3.60 -7.02
N PHE A 26 6.79 2.83 -6.13
CA PHE A 26 7.16 3.35 -4.81
C PHE A 26 8.00 4.63 -4.91
N SER A 27 8.87 4.71 -5.93
CA SER A 27 9.68 5.89 -6.23
C SER A 27 8.85 7.12 -6.64
N SER A 28 7.70 6.95 -7.30
CA SER A 28 6.83 8.05 -7.71
C SER A 28 5.87 8.53 -6.63
N LEU A 29 5.58 7.70 -5.63
CA LEU A 29 4.62 8.03 -4.57
C LEU A 29 5.17 9.05 -3.57
N GLN A 30 4.26 9.91 -3.09
CA GLN A 30 4.57 10.83 -2.01
C GLN A 30 4.80 10.10 -0.69
N LYS A 31 5.80 10.54 0.07
CA LYS A 31 6.15 9.98 1.39
C LYS A 31 5.67 10.93 2.48
N THR A 32 4.37 10.94 2.73
CA THR A 32 3.70 11.95 3.57
C THR A 32 3.07 11.38 4.83
N ILE A 33 3.00 10.06 4.96
CA ILE A 33 2.39 9.41 6.12
C ILE A 33 3.46 9.12 7.18
N VAL A 34 3.14 9.37 8.44
CA VAL A 34 3.92 8.87 9.57
C VAL A 34 3.21 7.63 10.10
N VAL A 35 3.94 6.54 10.27
CA VAL A 35 3.45 5.31 10.87
C VAL A 35 4.25 5.06 12.14
N SER A 36 3.63 4.45 13.14
CA SER A 36 4.32 3.80 14.25
C SER A 36 3.59 2.51 14.61
N ALA A 37 4.34 1.51 15.07
CA ALA A 37 3.79 0.28 15.62
C ALA A 37 4.48 0.02 16.96
N SER A 38 3.69 -0.38 17.97
CA SER A 38 4.22 -0.79 19.26
C SER A 38 3.88 -2.24 19.56
N HIS A 39 4.89 -2.94 20.06
CA HIS A 39 4.83 -4.28 20.63
C HIS A 39 5.94 -4.41 21.69
N GLN A 40 5.95 -5.50 22.45
CA GLN A 40 7.06 -5.78 23.36
C GLN A 40 8.34 -6.06 22.55
N GLN A 41 9.31 -5.16 22.66
CA GLN A 41 10.55 -5.24 21.90
C GLN A 41 11.33 -6.51 22.25
N GLY A 42 11.83 -7.21 21.23
CA GLY A 42 12.54 -8.48 21.40
C GLY A 42 11.65 -9.71 21.63
N LYS A 43 10.33 -9.55 21.70
CA LYS A 43 9.38 -10.67 21.77
C LYS A 43 8.86 -11.02 20.37
N VAL A 44 8.87 -12.32 20.04
CA VAL A 44 8.19 -12.85 18.86
C VAL A 44 6.68 -12.89 19.14
N LEU A 45 5.89 -12.30 18.25
CA LEU A 45 4.44 -12.28 18.37
C LEU A 45 3.82 -13.60 17.90
N LYS A 46 2.92 -14.16 18.70
CA LYS A 46 2.19 -15.37 18.39
C LYS A 46 0.88 -15.03 17.67
N ALA A 47 0.77 -15.52 16.45
CA ALA A 47 -0.43 -15.39 15.63
C ALA A 47 -1.66 -16.01 16.33
N GLY A 48 -2.76 -15.26 16.32
CA GLY A 48 -4.04 -15.60 16.94
C GLY A 48 -4.15 -15.21 18.42
N GLU A 49 -3.09 -14.66 19.02
CA GLU A 49 -3.01 -14.37 20.46
C GLU A 49 -2.45 -12.98 20.74
N ASP A 50 -1.26 -12.67 20.22
CA ASP A 50 -0.61 -11.38 20.48
C ASP A 50 -1.18 -10.27 19.57
N GLU A 51 -1.13 -9.04 20.10
CA GLU A 51 -1.64 -7.84 19.44
C GLU A 51 -0.53 -6.82 19.21
N ILE A 52 -0.73 -5.99 18.20
CA ILE A 52 0.08 -4.79 17.94
C ILE A 52 -0.82 -3.57 17.94
N THR A 53 -0.30 -2.46 18.45
CA THR A 53 -0.97 -1.16 18.29
C THR A 53 -0.26 -0.39 17.19
N VAL A 54 -1.00 -0.06 16.13
CA VAL A 54 -0.48 0.74 15.02
C VAL A 54 -1.11 2.12 15.09
N THR A 55 -0.29 3.16 14.92
CA THR A 55 -0.76 4.53 14.74
C THR A 55 -0.27 5.09 13.41
N TRP A 56 -1.08 5.96 12.82
CA TRP A 56 -0.71 6.67 11.61
C TRP A 56 -1.29 8.08 11.59
N SER A 57 -0.62 8.99 10.90
CA SER A 57 -1.08 10.36 10.71
C SER A 57 -0.46 10.95 9.45
N TYR A 58 -1.03 12.05 8.97
CA TYR A 58 -0.36 12.88 7.99
C TYR A 58 0.83 13.61 8.63
N ASN A 59 1.91 13.79 7.86
CA ASN A 59 3.06 14.60 8.28
C ASN A 59 2.79 16.08 7.98
N ASN A 60 2.50 16.84 9.04
CA ASN A 60 2.19 18.27 8.93
C ASN A 60 3.38 19.16 8.51
N SER A 61 4.57 18.60 8.26
CA SER A 61 5.67 19.34 7.63
C SER A 61 5.45 19.61 6.14
N PHE A 62 4.50 18.91 5.50
CA PHE A 62 4.16 19.10 4.09
C PHE A 62 3.11 20.21 3.91
N PRO A 63 3.08 20.90 2.75
CA PRO A 63 2.10 21.95 2.49
C PRO A 63 0.65 21.49 2.66
N ALA A 64 -0.21 22.38 3.12
CA ALA A 64 -1.65 22.12 3.22
C ALA A 64 -2.23 21.77 1.84
N GLY A 65 -3.08 20.75 1.77
CA GLY A 65 -3.72 20.29 0.53
C GLY A 65 -2.92 19.26 -0.26
N THR A 66 -1.70 18.91 0.16
CA THR A 66 -0.92 17.80 -0.44
C THR A 66 -1.67 16.47 -0.36
N ASP A 67 -2.45 16.27 0.70
CA ASP A 67 -3.28 15.11 0.99
C ASP A 67 -4.72 15.21 0.43
N SER A 68 -5.03 16.22 -0.38
CA SER A 68 -6.40 16.47 -0.91
C SER A 68 -6.99 15.27 -1.69
N ALA A 69 -6.13 14.49 -2.33
CA ALA A 69 -6.52 13.29 -3.06
C ALA A 69 -6.83 12.10 -2.14
N TYR A 70 -6.40 12.10 -0.87
CA TYR A 70 -6.46 10.93 0.00
C TYR A 70 -7.90 10.70 0.49
N LYS A 71 -8.42 9.49 0.29
CA LYS A 71 -9.78 9.08 0.68
C LYS A 71 -9.77 7.93 1.67
N THR A 72 -8.86 6.98 1.50
CA THR A 72 -8.77 5.77 2.32
C THR A 72 -7.33 5.53 2.73
N VAL A 73 -7.10 5.07 3.95
CA VAL A 73 -5.80 4.53 4.38
C VAL A 73 -5.95 3.03 4.61
N LYS A 74 -5.07 2.24 3.99
CA LYS A 74 -4.94 0.80 4.25
C LYS A 74 -3.60 0.54 4.92
N LEU A 75 -3.63 -0.08 6.10
CA LEU A 75 -2.43 -0.58 6.76
C LEU A 75 -2.22 -2.03 6.34
N LYS A 76 -1.01 -2.34 5.90
CA LYS A 76 -0.61 -3.70 5.51
C LYS A 76 0.62 -4.14 6.29
N LEU A 77 0.69 -5.44 6.56
CA LEU A 77 1.87 -6.11 7.09
C LEU A 77 2.74 -6.57 5.90
N CYS A 78 4.02 -6.25 5.99
CA CYS A 78 4.97 -6.36 4.89
C CYS A 78 6.20 -7.16 5.31
N TYR A 79 6.67 -8.09 4.48
CA TYR A 79 7.86 -8.89 4.78
C TYR A 79 9.11 -8.00 4.87
N ALA A 80 9.82 -8.05 6.01
CA ALA A 80 11.10 -7.38 6.14
C ALA A 80 12.16 -8.01 5.21
N PRO A 81 13.21 -7.27 4.79
CA PRO A 81 14.19 -7.77 3.82
C PRO A 81 14.78 -9.14 4.15
N VAL A 82 15.08 -9.40 5.44
CA VAL A 82 15.58 -10.70 5.91
C VAL A 82 14.63 -11.87 5.64
N SER A 83 13.32 -11.60 5.57
CA SER A 83 12.28 -12.59 5.31
C SER A 83 11.91 -12.73 3.83
N GLN A 84 12.53 -11.94 2.95
CA GLN A 84 12.34 -11.99 1.49
C GLN A 84 13.39 -12.82 0.76
N GLN A 85 14.55 -13.08 1.40
CA GLN A 85 15.66 -13.82 0.80
C GLN A 85 15.19 -15.20 0.29
N ASP A 86 15.51 -15.52 -0.97
CA ASP A 86 15.14 -16.76 -1.66
C ASP A 86 13.62 -17.04 -1.73
N ARG A 87 12.79 -16.01 -1.52
CA ARG A 87 11.33 -16.09 -1.56
C ARG A 87 10.79 -15.07 -2.56
N ALA A 88 10.83 -15.43 -3.85
CA ALA A 88 10.31 -14.58 -4.92
C ALA A 88 8.85 -14.13 -4.71
N TRP A 89 8.06 -14.93 -4.00
CA TRP A 89 6.68 -14.59 -3.65
C TRP A 89 6.54 -13.55 -2.54
N ARG A 90 7.63 -13.05 -1.94
CA ARG A 90 7.66 -11.99 -0.90
C ARG A 90 8.44 -10.74 -1.33
N LYS A 91 8.95 -10.76 -2.57
CA LYS A 91 9.95 -9.81 -3.04
C LYS A 91 9.35 -8.41 -3.19
N THR A 92 10.12 -7.40 -2.79
CA THR A 92 9.84 -6.00 -3.11
C THR A 92 10.20 -5.67 -4.55
N GLU A 93 9.27 -5.04 -5.24
CA GLU A 93 9.46 -4.44 -6.57
C GLU A 93 9.06 -2.97 -6.51
N ASP A 94 9.72 -2.10 -7.30
CA ASP A 94 9.36 -0.68 -7.33
C ASP A 94 7.97 -0.46 -7.93
N ASP A 95 7.61 -1.26 -8.93
CA ASP A 95 6.27 -1.32 -9.53
C ASP A 95 5.28 -1.93 -8.53
N LEU A 96 4.30 -1.13 -8.10
CA LEU A 96 3.35 -1.51 -7.05
C LEU A 96 2.47 -2.69 -7.45
N GLU A 97 2.16 -2.84 -8.74
CA GLU A 97 1.35 -3.96 -9.24
C GLU A 97 2.12 -5.28 -9.11
N LYS A 98 3.45 -5.23 -9.17
CA LYS A 98 4.35 -6.37 -9.04
C LYS A 98 4.85 -6.60 -7.62
N ASP A 99 4.65 -5.64 -6.71
CA ASP A 99 5.10 -5.74 -5.32
C ASP A 99 4.36 -6.86 -4.58
N LYS A 100 5.13 -7.81 -4.05
CA LYS A 100 4.60 -8.93 -3.24
C LYS A 100 4.95 -8.79 -1.77
N THR A 101 5.48 -7.64 -1.35
CA THR A 101 5.98 -7.46 0.01
C THR A 101 4.85 -7.43 1.03
N CYS A 102 3.76 -6.73 0.72
CA CYS A 102 2.70 -6.39 1.66
C CYS A 102 1.40 -7.15 1.38
N GLN A 103 1.31 -8.39 1.85
CA GLN A 103 0.22 -9.30 1.48
C GLN A 103 -0.93 -9.36 2.50
N HIS A 104 -0.69 -8.97 3.75
CA HIS A 104 -1.69 -9.10 4.80
C HIS A 104 -2.28 -7.74 5.18
N ASN A 105 -3.60 -7.62 5.05
CA ASN A 105 -4.31 -6.41 5.46
C ASN A 105 -4.51 -6.39 6.99
N ILE A 106 -4.12 -5.28 7.61
CA ILE A 106 -4.35 -5.00 9.03
C ILE A 106 -5.71 -4.30 9.16
N VAL A 107 -5.88 -3.15 8.51
CA VAL A 107 -7.12 -2.37 8.53
C VAL A 107 -7.26 -1.51 7.29
N SER A 108 -8.50 -1.20 6.91
CA SER A 108 -8.84 -0.14 5.96
C SER A 108 -9.78 0.85 6.65
N ARG A 109 -9.46 2.15 6.58
CA ARG A 109 -10.24 3.22 7.21
C ARG A 109 -10.35 4.43 6.29
N PRO A 110 -11.44 5.22 6.39
CA PRO A 110 -11.46 6.56 5.81
C PRO A 110 -10.26 7.38 6.25
N TYR A 111 -9.70 8.15 5.33
CA TYR A 111 -8.56 9.01 5.61
C TYR A 111 -8.93 10.11 6.61
N SER A 112 -7.99 10.38 7.52
CA SER A 112 -8.01 11.54 8.40
C SER A 112 -6.58 12.07 8.52
N PRO A 113 -6.35 13.40 8.41
CA PRO A 113 -5.04 13.98 8.61
C PRO A 113 -4.57 13.87 10.07
N SER A 114 -5.52 13.79 11.01
CA SER A 114 -5.24 13.63 12.43
C SER A 114 -4.73 12.23 12.76
N LYS A 115 -4.06 12.12 13.92
CA LYS A 115 -3.55 10.84 14.41
C LYS A 115 -4.69 9.84 14.62
N SER A 116 -4.55 8.68 13.98
CA SER A 116 -5.43 7.53 14.11
C SER A 116 -4.67 6.36 14.74
N ASN A 117 -5.40 5.44 15.38
CA ASN A 117 -4.83 4.23 15.96
C ASN A 117 -5.74 3.01 15.77
N ILE A 118 -5.14 1.83 15.88
CA ILE A 118 -5.86 0.57 15.96
C ILE A 118 -5.04 -0.44 16.73
N THR A 119 -5.70 -1.27 17.54
CA THR A 119 -5.14 -2.50 18.08
C THR A 119 -5.58 -3.65 17.21
N TRP A 120 -4.61 -4.45 16.74
CA TRP A 120 -4.85 -5.55 15.83
C TRP A 120 -4.18 -6.82 16.33
N THR A 121 -4.98 -7.86 16.52
CA THR A 121 -4.48 -9.21 16.80
C THR A 121 -3.84 -9.78 15.54
N VAL A 122 -2.62 -10.29 15.65
CA VAL A 122 -1.94 -10.95 14.53
C VAL A 122 -2.79 -12.14 14.08
N LYS A 123 -3.24 -12.18 12.82
CA LYS A 123 -4.13 -13.25 12.37
C LYS A 123 -3.38 -14.59 12.24
N ARG A 124 -4.11 -15.70 12.45
CA ARG A 124 -3.56 -17.08 12.41
C ARG A 124 -2.98 -17.50 11.06
N ASP A 125 -3.40 -16.86 9.98
CA ASP A 125 -2.95 -17.10 8.61
C ASP A 125 -1.68 -16.29 8.24
N VAL A 126 -1.17 -15.45 9.14
CA VAL A 126 0.10 -14.76 8.96
C VAL A 126 1.25 -15.74 9.21
N PRO A 127 2.09 -16.05 8.21
CA PRO A 127 3.16 -17.01 8.39
C PRO A 127 4.28 -16.45 9.27
N THR A 128 5.04 -17.33 9.91
CA THR A 128 6.21 -16.93 10.69
C THR A 128 7.26 -16.25 9.81
N ALA A 129 7.54 -14.98 10.09
CA ALA A 129 8.55 -14.16 9.45
C ALA A 129 8.81 -12.89 10.28
N THR A 130 9.78 -12.08 9.86
CA THR A 130 9.96 -10.70 10.35
C THR A 130 9.18 -9.76 9.45
N TYR A 131 8.45 -8.82 10.05
CA TYR A 131 7.58 -7.91 9.32
C TYR A 131 7.89 -6.45 9.60
N PHE A 132 7.29 -5.57 8.80
CA PHE A 132 7.11 -4.17 9.10
C PHE A 132 5.69 -3.77 8.71
N VAL A 133 5.20 -2.67 9.27
CA VAL A 133 3.90 -2.11 8.88
C VAL A 133 4.10 -0.98 7.88
N ARG A 134 3.28 -0.97 6.82
CA ARG A 134 3.22 0.11 5.85
C ARG A 134 1.79 0.62 5.70
N ALA A 135 1.63 1.92 5.76
CA ALA A 135 0.39 2.59 5.41
C ALA A 135 0.40 2.97 3.94
N TYR A 136 -0.75 2.86 3.30
CA TYR A 136 -0.98 3.30 1.93
C TYR A 136 -2.19 4.23 1.94
N ALA A 137 -2.03 5.46 1.45
CA ALA A 137 -3.17 6.31 1.14
C ALA A 137 -3.65 6.03 -0.28
N TYR A 138 -4.96 5.98 -0.43
CA TYR A 138 -5.65 5.70 -1.67
C TYR A 138 -6.53 6.88 -2.06
N ASN A 139 -6.64 7.15 -3.36
CA ASN A 139 -7.56 8.14 -3.90
C ASN A 139 -8.98 7.55 -4.08
N SER A 140 -9.88 8.32 -4.72
CA SER A 140 -11.25 7.87 -5.01
C SER A 140 -11.35 6.78 -6.08
N ALA A 141 -10.30 6.54 -6.84
CA ALA A 141 -10.19 5.46 -7.82
C ALA A 141 -9.54 4.20 -7.22
N ASP A 142 -9.33 4.16 -5.89
CA ASP A 142 -8.63 3.07 -5.19
C ASP A 142 -7.18 2.86 -5.66
N GLU A 143 -6.52 3.91 -6.14
CA GLU A 143 -5.10 3.90 -6.51
C GLU A 143 -4.23 4.40 -5.36
N GLU A 144 -3.08 3.76 -5.11
CA GLU A 144 -2.08 4.24 -4.16
C GLU A 144 -1.53 5.60 -4.59
N VAL A 145 -1.57 6.58 -3.68
CA VAL A 145 -1.07 7.95 -3.93
C VAL A 145 -0.03 8.41 -2.92
N ALA A 146 0.08 7.74 -1.77
CA ALA A 146 1.14 8.00 -0.81
C ALA A 146 1.46 6.81 0.12
N ILE A 147 2.68 6.84 0.63
CA ILE A 147 3.29 5.86 1.52
C ILE A 147 3.97 6.54 2.72
N PRO A 148 4.50 5.79 3.69
CA PRO A 148 5.12 6.37 4.87
C PRO A 148 6.52 6.91 4.59
N VAL A 149 6.92 7.92 5.38
CA VAL A 149 8.32 8.40 5.43
C VAL A 149 9.27 7.31 5.93
N LEU A 150 8.81 6.50 6.90
CA LEU A 150 9.58 5.43 7.51
C LEU A 150 8.72 4.18 7.67
N CYS A 151 9.29 3.02 7.33
CA CYS A 151 8.70 1.72 7.63
C CYS A 151 9.20 1.24 8.99
N LEU A 152 8.30 0.97 9.95
CA LEU A 152 8.69 0.42 11.25
C LEU A 152 8.55 -1.10 11.27
N ARG A 153 9.65 -1.75 11.67
CA ARG A 153 9.74 -3.19 11.89
C ARG A 153 8.91 -3.58 13.11
N VAL A 154 8.27 -4.74 13.02
CA VAL A 154 7.42 -5.36 14.04
C VAL A 154 7.79 -6.83 14.17
#